data_AF-A0A7S2XDL1-F1
#
_entry.id   AF-A0A7S2XDL1-F1
#
_cell.length_a   1.000
_cell.length_b   1.000
_cell.length_c   1.000
_cell.angle_alpha   90.00
_cell.angle_beta   90.00
_cell.angle_gamma   90.00
#
_symmetry.space_group_name_H-M   'P 1'
#
loop_
_entity.id
_entity.type
_entity.pdbx_description
1 polymer ?
#
loop_
_entity_poly.entity_id
_entity_poly.type
_entity_poly.pdbx_seq_one_letter_code
_entity_poly.pdbx_strand_id
1 'polypeptide(L)'
;MTYKILKEKKASSLIDSYCGRRLSSMEDNETVIEWLKSKLGTNCASEWKRVHRVITNNAFAIQTPCLGVSVGSAFYPRAAFFNHSCDPSCWSIFLGGNMAIFAARSIDAGSE
;
A
#
# COMPACT_ATOMS: atom_id res chain seq x y z
N MET A 1 -10.78 -3.73 7.16
CA MET A 1 -11.21 -4.31 5.86
C MET A 1 -9.98 -4.34 4.95
N THR A 2 -9.02 -5.23 5.22
CA THR A 2 -7.60 -5.02 4.78
C THR A 2 -7.06 -6.11 3.83
N TYR A 3 -7.84 -7.14 3.49
CA TYR A 3 -7.24 -8.40 2.96
C TYR A 3 -7.74 -8.85 1.58
N LYS A 4 -8.14 -7.92 0.69
CA LYS A 4 -8.63 -8.30 -0.65
C LYS A 4 -7.50 -8.63 -1.65
N ILE A 5 -6.26 -8.26 -1.37
CA ILE A 5 -5.10 -8.45 -2.27
C ILE A 5 -4.74 -9.95 -2.44
N LEU A 6 -5.07 -10.79 -1.44
CA LEU A 6 -4.59 -12.18 -1.39
C LEU A 6 -5.57 -13.21 -1.95
N LYS A 7 -6.77 -12.81 -2.40
CA LYS A 7 -7.75 -13.75 -2.99
C LYS A 7 -7.53 -14.03 -4.47
N GLU A 8 -6.67 -13.27 -5.15
CA GLU A 8 -6.44 -13.45 -6.58
C GLU A 8 -5.13 -14.22 -6.83
N LYS A 9 -5.21 -15.31 -7.61
CA LYS A 9 -4.09 -16.20 -8.02
C LYS A 9 -2.93 -15.49 -8.78
N LYS A 10 -2.96 -14.15 -8.89
CA LYS A 10 -1.94 -13.29 -9.52
C LYS A 10 -1.10 -12.49 -8.52
N ALA A 11 -1.23 -12.76 -7.21
CA ALA A 11 -0.56 -12.01 -6.16
C ALA A 11 0.98 -11.92 -6.34
N SER A 12 1.66 -12.97 -6.81
CA SER A 12 3.12 -12.97 -6.96
C SER A 12 3.63 -11.92 -7.96
N SER A 13 3.07 -11.88 -9.17
CA SER A 13 3.42 -10.86 -10.19
C SER A 13 3.09 -9.44 -9.76
N LEU A 14 2.02 -9.26 -8.97
CA LEU A 14 1.62 -7.96 -8.44
C LEU A 14 2.61 -7.51 -7.36
N ILE A 15 2.97 -8.39 -6.43
CA ILE A 15 3.97 -8.15 -5.37
C ILE A 15 5.32 -7.78 -6.00
N ASP A 16 5.75 -8.48 -7.05
CA ASP A 16 6.99 -8.18 -7.77
C ASP A 16 7.04 -6.76 -8.32
N SER A 17 5.92 -6.25 -8.85
CA SER A 17 5.84 -4.87 -9.35
C SER A 17 6.09 -3.81 -8.26
N TYR A 18 5.78 -4.12 -7.00
CA TYR A 18 6.03 -3.23 -5.85
C TYR A 18 7.40 -3.47 -5.22
N CYS A 19 7.96 -4.67 -5.32
CA CYS A 19 9.28 -4.98 -4.78
C CYS A 19 10.44 -4.31 -5.55
N GLY A 20 10.24 -3.97 -6.82
CA GLY A 20 11.29 -3.37 -7.67
C GLY A 20 11.67 -1.92 -7.34
N ARG A 21 10.87 -1.20 -6.54
CA ARG A 21 11.07 0.23 -6.25
C ARG A 21 11.28 0.44 -4.75
N ARG A 22 12.56 0.56 -4.37
CA ARG A 22 13.03 0.90 -3.01
C ARG A 22 12.32 0.13 -1.90
N LEU A 23 12.69 -1.14 -1.76
CA LEU A 23 12.60 -1.75 -0.44
C LEU A 23 13.68 -1.10 0.43
N SER A 24 13.30 -0.13 1.25
CA SER A 24 14.16 0.34 2.34
C SER A 24 14.61 -0.89 3.14
N SER A 25 15.78 -0.81 3.77
CA SER A 25 16.34 -1.87 4.62
C SER A 25 15.54 -2.07 5.92
N MET A 26 14.21 -2.12 5.83
CA MET A 26 13.35 -2.55 6.93
C MET A 26 13.67 -4.00 7.26
N GLU A 27 13.94 -4.21 8.55
CA GLU A 27 14.07 -5.52 9.17
C GLU A 27 12.74 -6.28 9.07
N ASP A 28 12.84 -7.58 8.84
CA ASP A 28 11.67 -8.45 8.80
C ASP A 28 11.05 -8.53 10.21
N ASN A 29 9.75 -8.26 10.31
CA ASN A 29 9.02 -8.45 11.57
C ASN A 29 8.54 -9.90 11.67
N GLU A 30 9.37 -10.77 12.24
CA GLU A 30 9.11 -12.21 12.34
C GLU A 30 7.79 -12.52 13.07
N THR A 31 7.44 -11.76 14.11
CA THR A 31 6.16 -11.91 14.84
C THR A 31 4.96 -11.71 13.93
N VAL A 32 4.98 -10.69 13.07
CA VAL A 32 3.90 -10.42 12.11
C VAL A 32 3.84 -11.51 11.05
N ILE A 33 4.99 -12.00 10.60
CA ILE A 33 5.08 -13.08 9.61
C ILE A 33 4.50 -14.38 10.16
N GLU A 34 4.82 -14.74 11.39
CA GLU A 34 4.26 -15.90 12.08
C GLU A 34 2.73 -15.78 12.27
N TRP A 35 2.26 -14.59 12.66
CA TRP A 35 0.83 -14.34 12.76
C TRP A 35 0.13 -14.49 11.40
N LEU A 36 0.69 -13.94 10.33
CA LEU A 36 0.14 -14.07 8.97
C LEU A 36 0.09 -15.52 8.50
N LYS A 37 1.17 -16.30 8.73
CA LYS A 37 1.20 -17.74 8.46
C LYS A 37 0.05 -18.46 9.16
N SER A 38 -0.17 -18.17 10.45
CA SER A 38 -1.22 -18.82 11.25
C SER A 38 -2.65 -18.55 10.74
N LYS A 39 -2.87 -17.40 10.10
CA LYS A 39 -4.20 -16.97 9.65
C LYS A 39 -4.54 -17.37 8.21
N LEU A 40 -3.54 -17.50 7.35
CA LEU A 40 -3.74 -17.58 5.89
C LEU A 40 -3.24 -18.90 5.29
N GLY A 41 -2.57 -19.75 6.08
CA GLY A 41 -2.38 -21.17 5.76
C GLY A 41 -1.42 -21.49 4.62
N THR A 42 -0.51 -20.57 4.25
CA THR A 42 0.53 -20.86 3.23
C THR A 42 1.90 -21.09 3.88
N ASN A 43 2.63 -22.07 3.36
CA ASN A 43 3.90 -22.56 3.93
C ASN A 43 5.15 -21.81 3.44
N CYS A 44 5.02 -20.79 2.58
CA CYS A 44 6.18 -20.09 2.03
C CYS A 44 6.52 -18.83 2.85
N ALA A 45 7.43 -18.95 3.82
CA ALA A 45 7.83 -17.83 4.68
C ALA A 45 8.38 -16.61 3.90
N SER A 46 9.04 -16.84 2.77
CA SER A 46 9.58 -15.78 1.91
C SER A 46 8.49 -14.97 1.20
N GLU A 47 7.33 -15.58 0.89
CA GLU A 47 6.18 -14.85 0.33
C GLU A 47 5.57 -13.88 1.34
N TRP A 48 5.43 -14.30 2.60
CA TRP A 48 4.87 -13.44 3.66
C TRP A 48 5.76 -12.25 3.98
N LYS A 49 7.08 -12.46 3.99
CA LYS A 49 8.07 -11.38 4.08
C LYS A 49 7.85 -10.34 2.99
N ARG A 50 7.71 -10.79 1.73
CA ARG A 50 7.45 -9.92 0.58
C ARG A 50 6.12 -9.17 0.70
N VAL A 51 5.04 -9.86 1.07
CA VAL A 51 3.71 -9.23 1.28
C VAL A 51 3.78 -8.16 2.36
N HIS A 52 4.34 -8.49 3.53
CA HIS A 52 4.50 -7.53 4.62
C HIS A 52 5.29 -6.30 4.17
N ARG A 53 6.41 -6.52 3.48
CA ARG A 53 7.24 -5.42 2.97
C ARG A 53 6.50 -4.53 1.97
N VAL A 54 5.74 -5.12 1.05
CA VAL A 54 4.92 -4.36 0.09
C VAL A 54 3.86 -3.54 0.81
N ILE A 55 3.12 -4.13 1.75
CA ILE A 55 2.07 -3.42 2.48
C ILE A 55 2.68 -2.27 3.29
N THR A 56 3.74 -2.53 4.07
CA THR A 56 4.29 -1.53 4.99
C THR A 56 4.90 -0.33 4.27
N ASN A 57 5.48 -0.50 3.08
CA ASN A 57 6.04 0.61 2.31
C ASN A 57 5.02 1.37 1.45
N ASN A 58 3.83 0.82 1.20
CA ASN A 58 2.89 1.36 0.21
C ASN A 58 1.46 1.56 0.77
N ALA A 59 1.22 1.23 2.03
CA ALA A 59 -0.07 1.46 2.67
C ALA A 59 -0.25 2.93 3.02
N PHE A 60 -1.50 3.37 2.94
CA PHE A 60 -1.92 4.73 3.23
C PHE A 60 -2.66 4.78 4.56
N ALA A 61 -2.37 5.79 5.36
CA ALA A 61 -3.18 6.10 6.54
C ALA A 61 -4.57 6.56 6.10
N ILE A 62 -5.60 6.05 6.77
CA ILE A 62 -6.97 6.52 6.63
C ILE A 62 -7.20 7.56 7.72
N GLN A 63 -7.54 8.78 7.31
CA GLN A 63 -7.85 9.87 8.23
C GLN A 63 -9.33 10.23 8.16
N THR A 64 -9.88 10.65 9.29
CA THR A 64 -11.23 11.21 9.34
C THR A 64 -11.29 12.48 8.49
N PRO A 65 -12.33 12.64 7.65
CA PRO A 65 -12.57 13.90 6.96
C PRO A 65 -12.60 15.05 7.97
N CYS A 66 -11.96 16.17 7.63
CA CYS A 66 -11.90 17.42 8.40
C CYS A 66 -11.09 17.42 9.70
N LEU A 67 -11.00 16.30 10.44
CA LEU A 67 -10.26 16.26 11.71
C LEU A 67 -8.82 15.75 11.56
N GLY A 68 -8.49 15.09 10.44
CA GLY A 68 -7.14 14.59 10.19
C GLY A 68 -6.70 13.47 11.13
N VAL A 69 -7.62 12.89 11.90
CA VAL A 69 -7.31 11.85 12.89
C VAL A 69 -7.17 10.52 12.18
N SER A 70 -6.03 9.85 12.36
CA SER A 70 -5.79 8.52 11.80
C SER A 70 -6.69 7.48 12.47
N VAL A 71 -7.49 6.77 11.67
CA VAL A 71 -8.44 5.74 12.12
C VAL A 71 -8.10 4.35 11.59
N GLY A 72 -7.04 4.23 10.79
CA GLY A 72 -6.55 2.94 10.29
C GLY A 72 -5.61 3.09 9.11
N SER A 73 -5.37 1.97 8.42
CA SER A 73 -4.54 1.92 7.23
C SER A 73 -5.17 1.04 6.15
N ALA A 74 -4.95 1.40 4.89
CA ALA A 74 -5.40 0.61 3.74
C ALA A 74 -4.38 0.63 2.61
N PHE A 75 -4.40 -0.41 1.80
CA PHE A 75 -3.55 -0.54 0.62
C PHE A 75 -4.37 -0.32 -0.65
N TYR A 76 -3.95 0.63 -1.47
CA TYR A 76 -4.59 0.98 -2.74
C TYR A 76 -3.60 0.72 -3.87
N PRO A 77 -3.70 -0.43 -4.58
CA PRO A 77 -2.67 -0.85 -5.53
C PRO A 77 -2.33 0.22 -6.58
N ARG A 78 -3.33 0.92 -7.10
CA ARG A 78 -3.11 1.96 -8.13
C ARG A 78 -2.49 3.24 -7.56
N ALA A 79 -2.88 3.63 -6.35
CA ALA A 79 -2.35 4.84 -5.72
C ALA A 79 -0.91 4.65 -5.23
N ALA A 80 -0.52 3.42 -4.88
CA ALA A 80 0.84 3.06 -4.47
C ALA A 80 1.93 3.34 -5.53
N PHE A 81 1.55 3.60 -6.79
CA PHE A 81 2.49 3.99 -7.84
C PHE A 81 2.81 5.49 -7.89
N PHE A 82 2.06 6.34 -7.18
CA PHE A 82 2.35 7.76 -7.10
C PHE A 82 3.57 7.98 -6.21
N ASN A 83 4.55 8.72 -6.72
CA ASN A 83 5.73 9.09 -5.97
C ASN A 83 5.44 10.26 -5.00
N HIS A 84 6.32 10.39 -4.01
CA HIS A 84 6.28 11.50 -3.06
C HIS A 84 6.90 12.77 -3.67
N SER A 85 6.26 13.92 -3.41
CA SER A 85 6.82 15.26 -3.60
C SER A 85 6.44 16.13 -2.40
N CYS A 86 7.36 17.00 -1.95
CA CYS A 86 7.08 18.01 -0.92
C CYS A 86 6.13 19.11 -1.42
N ASP A 87 6.04 19.29 -2.73
CA ASP A 87 5.08 20.18 -3.41
C ASP A 87 4.28 19.35 -4.44
N PRO A 88 3.25 18.62 -3.98
CA PRO A 88 2.55 17.66 -4.81
C PRO A 88 1.56 18.31 -5.78
N SER A 89 1.51 17.81 -7.01
CA SER A 89 0.50 18.18 -8.01
C SER A 89 -0.88 17.55 -7.74
N CYS A 90 -0.92 16.48 -6.96
CA CYS A 90 -2.11 15.68 -6.67
C CYS A 90 -2.28 15.45 -5.17
N TRP A 91 -3.54 15.42 -4.71
CA TRP A 91 -3.89 15.20 -3.31
C TRP A 91 -4.87 14.03 -3.24
N SER A 92 -4.68 13.13 -2.28
CA SER A 92 -5.55 11.98 -2.07
C SER A 92 -6.54 12.25 -0.94
N ILE A 93 -7.81 11.88 -1.13
CA ILE A 93 -8.81 11.84 -0.07
C ILE A 93 -9.43 10.45 0.04
N PHE A 94 -9.82 10.10 1.25
CA PHE A 94 -10.56 8.87 1.54
C PHE A 94 -12.06 9.14 1.55
N LEU A 95 -12.81 8.36 0.75
CA LEU A 95 -14.25 8.49 0.59
C LEU A 95 -14.92 7.15 0.89
N GLY A 96 -15.20 6.90 2.18
CA GLY A 96 -15.51 5.54 2.64
C GLY A 96 -14.39 4.59 2.22
N GLY A 97 -14.66 3.33 1.84
CA GLY A 97 -13.60 2.36 1.48
C GLY A 97 -12.77 2.66 0.21
N ASN A 98 -12.98 3.79 -0.46
CA ASN A 98 -12.29 4.16 -1.70
C ASN A 98 -11.29 5.30 -1.47
N MET A 99 -10.23 5.31 -2.28
CA MET A 99 -9.33 6.45 -2.41
C MET A 99 -9.62 7.18 -3.72
N ALA A 100 -9.76 8.49 -3.62
CA ALA A 100 -9.86 9.38 -4.77
C ALA A 100 -8.63 10.30 -4.81
N ILE A 101 -8.08 10.52 -6.00
CA ILE A 101 -6.94 11.40 -6.24
C ILE A 101 -7.43 12.57 -7.07
N PHE A 102 -7.14 13.79 -6.60
CA PHE A 102 -7.52 15.03 -7.24
C PHE A 102 -6.29 15.81 -7.63
N ALA A 103 -6.32 16.40 -8.83
CA ALA A 103 -5.32 17.39 -9.21
C ALA A 103 -5.51 18.65 -8.37
N ALA A 104 -4.42 19.14 -7.76
CA ALA A 104 -4.41 20.41 -7.02
C ALA A 104 -3.96 21.59 -7.88
N ARG A 105 -3.44 21.31 -9.08
CA ARG A 105 -3.04 22.28 -10.10
C ARG A 105 -3.19 21.67 -11.49
N SER A 106 -3.01 22.47 -12.53
CA SER A 106 -2.91 21.96 -13.90
C SER A 106 -1.74 20.97 -14.02
N ILE A 107 -1.97 19.87 -14.73
CA ILE A 107 -0.99 18.79 -14.93
C ILE A 107 -0.90 18.58 -16.44
N ASP A 108 0.30 18.79 -16.99
CA ASP A 108 0.53 18.67 -18.42
C ASP A 108 0.65 17.19 -18.84
N ALA A 109 0.33 16.90 -20.09
CA ALA A 109 0.47 15.54 -20.59
C ALA A 109 1.94 15.09 -20.53
N GLY A 110 2.18 13.94 -19.89
CA GLY A 110 3.52 13.37 -19.72
C GLY A 110 4.28 13.84 -18.49
N SER A 111 3.74 14.77 -17.70
CA SER A 111 4.30 15.06 -16.37
C SER A 111 3.95 13.96 -15.37
N GLU A 112 4.88 13.69 -14.45
CA GLU A 112 4.62 12.92 -13.24
C GLU A 112 3.91 13.77 -12.16
#